data_AF-F8UHX5-F1
#
_entry.id   AF-F8UHX5-F1
#
_cell.length_a   1.000
_cell.length_b   1.000
_cell.length_c   1.000
_cell.angle_alpha   90.00
_cell.angle_beta   90.00
_cell.angle_gamma   90.00
#
_symmetry.space_group_name_H-M   'P 1'
#
loop_
_entity.id
_entity.type
_entity.pdbx_description
1 polymer ?
#
loop_
_entity_poly.entity_id
_entity_poly.type
_entity_poly.pdbx_seq_one_letter_code
_entity_poly.pdbx_strand_id
1 'polypeptide(L)' 'KSIAREAGFRTKIAVASQEEGIDPVGSMVGQRGTRIMAVINEIGEKKLML' A
#
# COMPACT_ATOMS: atom_id res chain seq x y z
N LYS A 1 -10.16 8.86 -2.76
CA LYS A 1 -9.09 8.81 -1.73
C LYS A 1 -9.74 8.50 -0.39
N SER A 2 -9.73 7.23 0.01
CA SER A 2 -10.31 6.77 1.28
C SER A 2 -9.38 5.74 1.90
N ILE A 3 -8.99 5.94 3.17
CA ILE A 3 -8.24 4.96 3.94
C ILE A 3 -9.25 4.29 4.86
N ALA A 4 -9.54 3.01 4.59
CA ALA A 4 -10.38 2.20 5.47
C ALA A 4 -9.45 1.44 6.43
N ARG A 5 -9.46 1.84 7.70
CA ARG A 5 -8.59 1.26 8.74
C ARG A 5 -9.46 0.57 9.80
N GLU A 6 -9.43 -0.75 9.83
CA GLU A 6 -9.85 -1.54 10.99
C GLU A 6 -8.62 -1.76 11.87
N ALA A 7 -8.57 -1.09 13.02
CA ALA A 7 -7.45 -1.18 13.93
C ALA A 7 -7.34 -2.61 14.48
N GLY A 8 -6.28 -3.33 14.06
CA GLY A 8 -5.89 -4.61 14.67
C GLY A 8 -5.63 -5.75 13.71
N PHE A 9 -6.18 -5.73 12.48
CA PHE A 9 -6.06 -6.91 11.61
C PHE A 9 -5.80 -6.62 10.14
N ARG A 10 -6.41 -5.58 9.56
CA ARG A 10 -6.24 -5.24 8.13
C ARG A 10 -6.28 -3.75 7.88
N THR A 11 -5.34 -3.28 7.07
CA THR A 11 -5.36 -1.90 6.55
C THR A 11 -5.55 -1.97 5.04
N LYS A 12 -6.53 -1.25 4.50
CA LYS A 12 -6.75 -1.12 3.05
C LYS A 12 -6.42 0.30 2.60
N ILE A 13 -5.65 0.43 1.52
CA ILE A 13 -5.25 1.73 0.98
C ILE A 13 -5.54 1.77 -0.52
N ALA A 14 -6.51 2.60 -0.92
CA ALA A 14 -6.77 2.85 -2.34
C ALA A 14 -5.73 3.82 -2.93
N VAL A 15 -5.08 3.41 -4.01
CA VAL A 15 -4.07 4.19 -4.74
C VAL A 15 -4.54 4.51 -6.15
N ALA A 16 -4.20 5.70 -6.63
CA ALA A 16 -4.56 6.18 -7.97
C ALA A 16 -3.44 7.08 -8.51
N SER A 17 -3.22 7.03 -9.82
CA SER A 17 -2.30 7.92 -10.54
C SER A 17 -3.10 8.92 -11.37
N GLN A 18 -2.56 10.12 -11.56
CA GLN A 18 -3.08 11.13 -12.50
C GLN A 18 -2.28 11.18 -13.80
N GLU A 19 -1.12 10.52 -13.84
CA GLU A 19 -0.27 10.44 -15.02
C GLU A 19 -0.56 9.17 -15.80
N GLU A 20 -0.70 9.32 -17.13
CA GLU A 20 -0.93 8.23 -18.06
C GLU A 20 0.34 7.37 -18.20
N GLY A 21 0.17 6.05 -18.16
CA GLY A 21 1.28 5.09 -18.21
C GLY A 21 1.91 4.74 -16.86
N ILE A 22 1.48 5.36 -15.76
CA ILE A 22 1.90 4.98 -14.41
C ILE A 22 0.89 4.02 -13.79
N ASP A 23 1.34 2.81 -13.41
CA ASP A 23 0.60 1.95 -12.52
C ASP A 23 0.79 2.42 -11.05
N PRO A 24 -0.25 2.95 -10.40
CA PRO A 24 -0.17 3.42 -9.02
C PRO A 24 0.11 2.30 -8.03
N VAL A 25 -0.35 1.07 -8.29
CA VAL A 25 -0.11 -0.08 -7.41
C VAL A 25 1.34 -0.53 -7.55
N GLY A 26 1.81 -0.80 -8.77
CA GLY A 26 3.19 -1.18 -9.04
C GLY A 26 4.21 -0.17 -8.52
N SER A 27 3.90 1.12 -8.65
CA SER A 27 4.73 2.22 -8.13
C SER A 27 4.85 2.21 -6.60
N MET A 28 3.76 1.90 -5.90
CA MET A 28 3.72 1.81 -4.44
C MET A 28 4.32 0.51 -3.89
N VAL A 29 4.20 -0.59 -4.63
CA VAL A 29 4.78 -1.89 -4.26
C VAL A 29 6.30 -1.87 -4.46
N GLY A 30 6.78 -1.27 -5.55
CA GLY A 30 8.18 -1.30 -5.96
C GLY A 30 8.65 -2.69 -6.41
N GLN A 31 9.90 -2.80 -6.88
CA GLN A 31 10.43 -4.10 -7.32
C GLN A 31 10.34 -5.13 -6.20
N ARG A 32 9.70 -6.27 -6.49
CA ARG A 32 9.49 -7.39 -5.55
C ARG A 32 8.85 -6.98 -4.21
N GLY A 33 8.08 -5.89 -4.18
CA GLY A 33 7.45 -5.42 -2.94
C GLY A 33 8.36 -4.64 -2.00
N THR A 34 9.55 -4.23 -2.42
CA THR A 34 10.54 -3.59 -1.55
C THR A 34 10.00 -2.35 -0.83
N ARG A 35 9.21 -1.52 -1.52
CA ARG A 35 8.66 -0.28 -0.94
C ARG A 35 7.56 -0.58 0.06
N ILE A 36 6.65 -1.49 -0.28
CA ILE A 36 5.54 -1.85 0.62
C ILE A 36 6.02 -2.66 1.84
N MET A 37 7.08 -3.45 1.71
CA MET A 37 7.68 -4.18 2.84
C MET A 37 8.28 -3.22 3.88
N ALA A 38 8.90 -2.12 3.47
CA ALA A 38 9.38 -1.09 4.41
C ALA A 38 8.22 -0.49 5.22
N VAL A 39 7.11 -0.19 4.56
CA VAL A 39 5.89 0.33 5.21
C VAL A 39 5.26 -0.71 6.15
N ILE A 40 5.22 -1.99 5.77
CA ILE A 40 4.73 -3.07 6.64
C ILE A 40 5.61 -3.20 7.89
N ASN A 41 6.93 -3.15 7.74
CA ASN A 41 7.87 -3.24 8.86
C ASN A 41 7.70 -2.09 9.87
N GLU A 42 7.39 -0.88 9.41
CA GLU A 42 7.12 0.26 10.29
C GLU A 42 5.77 0.16 11.04
N ILE A 43 4.77 -0.47 10.41
CA ILE A 43 3.40 -0.54 10.95
C ILE A 43 3.19 -1.78 11.85
N GLY A 44 4.15 -2.73 11.85
CA GLY A 44 4.11 -3.99 12.59
C GLY A 44 3.37 -5.10 11.82
N GLU A 45 3.03 -6.23 12.46
CA GLU A 45 2.39 -7.44 11.86
C GLU A 45 0.97 -7.23 11.23
N LYS A 46 0.61 -6.01 10.85
CA LYS A 46 -0.68 -5.69 10.25
C LYS A 46 -0.65 -6.01 8.76
N LYS A 47 -1.60 -6.82 8.31
CA LYS A 47 -1.75 -7.17 6.88
C LYS A 47 -2.24 -5.95 6.09
N LEU A 48 -1.35 -5.35 5.31
CA LEU A 48 -1.64 -4.25 4.40
C LEU A 48 -2.13 -4.79 3.05
N MET A 49 -3.20 -4.21 2.52
CA MET A 49 -3.74 -4.47 1.19
C MET A 49 -3.86 -3.14 0.44
N LEU A 50 -3.34 -3.11 -0.79
CA LEU A 50 -3.52 -2.02 -1.75
C LEU A 50 -4.71 -2.33 -2.66
#